data_AF-A0A5D2D9B5-F1
#
_entry.id   AF-A0A5D2D9B5-F1
#
_cell.length_a   1.000
_cell.length_b   1.000
_cell.length_c   1.000
_cell.angle_alpha   90.00
_cell.angle_beta   90.00
_cell.angle_gamma   90.00
#
_symmetry.space_group_name_H-M   'P 1'
#
loop_
_entity.id
_entity.type
_entity.pdbx_description
1 polymer ?
#
loop_
_entity_poly.entity_id
_entity_poly.type
_entity_poly.pdbx_seq_one_letter_code
_entity_poly.pdbx_strand_id
1 'polypeptide(L)'
;MEFSKLLISLFIFQVFFPCHMSIQAAPANSNLFREYIGAEFNNVKFSDVPIISNVEFHFILSFAIDYDSTTGSPSPTNGKFNVFWDSDNLSPSQVSSIKSTHSNVKVALSLGGDSVGDGYAYFDPSSVDSWVSNAVSSLTNIIQEYHLDGIDIDYEHFNADPDTFSECIGKLIKTLKNNGVISFASIAPFDDDDVQSHYKALWKSYGDLIDYVNFQFYAYDQGTTVSQFMNYFNTQSSNYNGGKVLASFISDGSGGLTPENGFFTACSRLKSENKLHGIFVWSADDSKRNGFRYEKQSQALLAISH
;
A
#
# COMPACT_ATOMS: atom_id res chain seq x y z
N MET A 1 -48.81 62.15 7.49
CA MET A 1 -49.55 61.21 8.37
C MET A 1 -50.38 60.33 7.45
N GLU A 2 -50.26 59.01 7.59
CA GLU A 2 -50.99 57.97 6.84
C GLU A 2 -50.71 57.87 5.33
N PHE A 3 -49.98 56.82 4.92
CA PHE A 3 -50.28 56.12 3.67
C PHE A 3 -50.19 54.61 3.87
N SER A 4 -51.20 53.96 3.31
CA SER A 4 -51.72 52.64 3.61
C SER A 4 -50.99 51.51 2.87
N LYS A 5 -50.91 50.38 3.57
CA LYS A 5 -50.81 48.97 3.18
C LYS A 5 -50.78 48.65 1.67
N LEU A 6 -49.71 47.95 1.26
CA LEU A 6 -49.78 46.92 0.23
C LEU A 6 -48.78 45.79 0.55
N LEU A 7 -49.28 44.68 1.10
CA LEU A 7 -48.52 43.44 1.26
C LEU A 7 -48.64 42.65 -0.06
N ILE A 8 -47.56 42.63 -0.83
CA ILE A 8 -47.42 41.72 -1.98
C ILE A 8 -46.73 40.46 -1.45
N SER A 9 -47.47 39.37 -1.32
CA SER A 9 -46.91 38.05 -1.02
C SER A 9 -46.43 37.42 -2.34
N LEU A 10 -45.11 37.30 -2.51
CA LEU A 10 -44.50 36.60 -3.64
C LEU A 10 -44.34 35.12 -3.26
N PHE A 11 -45.16 34.25 -3.86
CA PHE A 11 -44.94 32.80 -3.80
C PHE A 11 -43.80 32.42 -4.74
N ILE A 12 -42.63 32.06 -4.19
CA ILE A 12 -41.54 31.44 -4.95
C ILE A 12 -41.76 29.93 -4.92
N PHE A 13 -42.18 29.35 -6.04
CA PHE A 13 -42.13 27.90 -6.27
C PHE A 13 -40.65 27.50 -6.43
N GLN A 14 -40.06 26.90 -5.40
CA GLN A 14 -38.79 26.18 -5.54
C GLN A 14 -39.05 24.86 -6.27
N VAL A 15 -38.74 24.83 -7.56
CA VAL A 15 -38.63 23.60 -8.34
C VAL A 15 -37.35 22.90 -7.90
N PHE A 16 -37.48 21.84 -7.09
CA PHE A 16 -36.39 20.91 -6.83
C PHE A 16 -36.10 20.15 -8.13
N PHE A 17 -35.02 20.52 -8.83
CA PHE A 17 -34.40 19.63 -9.80
C PHE A 17 -33.60 18.59 -9.01
N PRO A 18 -33.96 17.29 -9.04
CA PRO A 18 -33.04 16.27 -8.57
C PRO A 18 -31.85 16.26 -9.52
N CYS A 19 -30.74 16.84 -9.08
CA CYS A 19 -29.45 16.64 -9.73
C CYS A 19 -29.09 15.17 -9.48
N HIS A 20 -29.53 14.29 -10.38
CA HIS A 20 -28.99 12.94 -10.46
C HIS A 20 -27.53 13.09 -10.88
N MET A 21 -26.64 13.22 -9.89
CA MET A 21 -25.24 12.91 -10.10
C MET A 21 -25.19 11.41 -10.41
N SER A 22 -25.06 11.07 -11.68
CA SER A 22 -24.57 9.75 -12.05
C SER A 22 -23.18 9.64 -11.44
N ILE A 23 -23.06 8.88 -10.36
CA ILE A 23 -21.77 8.37 -9.90
C ILE A 23 -21.36 7.37 -10.98
N GLN A 24 -20.71 7.88 -12.01
CA GLN A 24 -20.04 7.05 -12.99
C GLN A 24 -18.85 6.47 -12.21
N ALA A 25 -18.92 5.17 -11.88
CA ALA A 25 -17.80 4.48 -11.25
C ALA A 25 -16.56 4.73 -12.11
N ALA A 26 -15.47 5.20 -11.47
CA ALA A 26 -14.19 5.36 -12.15
C ALA A 26 -13.81 4.03 -12.84
N PRO A 27 -13.12 4.07 -14.00
CA PRO A 27 -12.67 2.86 -14.65
C PRO A 27 -11.85 2.04 -13.66
N ALA A 28 -12.29 0.80 -13.42
CA ALA A 28 -11.76 -0.02 -12.33
C ALA A 28 -10.44 -0.73 -12.71
N ASN A 29 -10.07 -0.74 -13.99
CA ASN A 29 -8.72 -1.12 -14.40
C ASN A 29 -7.73 0.02 -14.16
N SER A 30 -6.60 -0.29 -13.52
CA SER A 30 -5.50 0.64 -13.30
C SER A 30 -4.20 0.07 -13.86
N ASN A 31 -3.31 0.95 -14.31
CA ASN A 31 -1.98 0.60 -14.83
C ASN A 31 -0.92 0.67 -13.72
N LEU A 32 -1.30 0.47 -12.45
CA LEU A 32 -0.40 0.50 -11.31
C LEU A 32 0.40 -0.79 -11.18
N PHE A 33 1.72 -0.65 -11.14
CA PHE A 33 2.66 -1.70 -10.77
C PHE A 33 3.44 -1.25 -9.52
N ARG A 34 3.63 -2.16 -8.56
CA ARG A 34 4.42 -1.87 -7.36
C ARG A 34 5.45 -2.97 -7.09
N GLU A 35 6.62 -2.58 -6.58
CA GLU A 35 7.74 -3.48 -6.34
C GLU A 35 8.31 -3.23 -4.93
N TYR A 36 8.24 -4.23 -4.05
CA TYR A 36 8.97 -4.19 -2.79
C TYR A 36 10.47 -4.43 -3.02
N ILE A 37 11.33 -3.71 -2.31
CA ILE A 37 12.78 -3.73 -2.54
C ILE A 37 13.57 -3.38 -1.27
N GLY A 38 14.67 -4.09 -1.03
CA GLY A 38 15.74 -3.72 -0.11
C GLY A 38 15.80 -4.48 1.21
N ALA A 39 14.88 -5.41 1.47
CA ALA A 39 14.81 -6.11 2.75
C ALA A 39 15.91 -7.17 2.95
N GLU A 40 16.42 -7.75 1.86
CA GLU A 40 17.26 -8.96 1.92
C GLU A 40 18.76 -8.65 1.77
N PHE A 41 19.13 -7.39 1.54
CA PHE A 41 20.54 -6.98 1.34
C PHE A 41 21.23 -7.74 0.18
N ASN A 42 20.46 -8.13 -0.84
CA ASN A 42 20.94 -8.84 -2.03
C ASN A 42 21.60 -7.90 -3.07
N ASN A 43 22.02 -6.70 -2.65
CA ASN A 43 22.63 -5.66 -3.47
C ASN A 43 21.79 -5.24 -4.68
N VAL A 44 20.46 -5.35 -4.61
CA VAL A 44 19.55 -4.90 -5.67
C VAL A 44 19.49 -3.38 -5.70
N LYS A 45 19.47 -2.80 -6.89
CA LYS A 45 19.36 -1.35 -7.10
C LYS A 45 18.09 -1.03 -7.86
N PHE A 46 17.56 0.19 -7.69
CA PHE A 46 16.44 0.67 -8.52
C PHE A 46 16.69 0.51 -10.02
N SER A 47 17.93 0.72 -10.47
CA SER A 47 18.32 0.59 -11.88
C SER A 47 18.33 -0.84 -12.41
N ASP A 48 18.32 -1.84 -11.52
CA ASP A 48 18.27 -3.25 -11.92
C ASP A 48 16.84 -3.63 -12.34
N VAL A 49 15.83 -3.00 -11.74
CA VAL A 49 14.41 -3.30 -11.95
C VAL A 49 13.92 -2.63 -13.24
N PRO A 50 13.30 -3.38 -14.17
CA PRO A 50 12.80 -2.85 -15.43
C PRO A 50 11.59 -1.94 -15.20
N ILE A 51 11.55 -0.77 -15.85
CA ILE A 51 10.45 0.20 -15.74
C ILE A 51 9.88 0.48 -17.13
N ILE A 52 8.58 0.17 -17.33
CA ILE A 52 7.84 0.51 -18.54
C ILE A 52 7.12 1.85 -18.36
N SER A 53 7.43 2.84 -19.21
CA SER A 53 6.99 4.24 -19.06
C SER A 53 5.47 4.51 -19.05
N ASN A 54 4.65 3.58 -19.55
CA ASN A 54 3.18 3.74 -19.61
C ASN A 54 2.44 3.05 -18.45
N VAL A 55 3.16 2.70 -17.39
CA VAL A 55 2.65 2.08 -16.15
C VAL A 55 2.94 3.06 -15.00
N GLU A 56 2.00 3.27 -14.09
CA GLU A 56 2.30 3.98 -12.83
C GLU A 56 3.14 3.04 -11.96
N PHE A 57 4.36 3.43 -11.62
CA PHE A 57 5.34 2.53 -11.02
C PHE A 57 5.68 2.99 -9.60
N HIS A 58 5.41 2.16 -8.59
CA HIS A 58 5.79 2.46 -7.20
C HIS A 58 6.85 1.48 -6.70
N PHE A 59 8.04 1.96 -6.37
CA PHE A 59 8.92 1.20 -5.47
C PHE A 59 8.43 1.33 -4.02
N ILE A 60 8.62 0.30 -3.22
CA ILE A 60 8.33 0.30 -1.78
C ILE A 60 9.58 -0.21 -1.05
N LEU A 61 10.27 0.69 -0.36
CA LEU A 61 11.45 0.37 0.44
C LEU A 61 11.06 -0.47 1.66
N SER A 62 11.67 -1.64 1.82
CA SER A 62 11.39 -2.58 2.91
C SER A 62 12.61 -2.75 3.81
N PHE A 63 12.62 -2.32 5.08
CA PHE A 63 11.53 -1.70 5.84
C PHE A 63 12.01 -0.50 6.66
N ALA A 64 11.08 0.37 7.06
CA ALA A 64 11.25 1.19 8.25
C ALA A 64 10.58 0.49 9.43
N ILE A 65 11.32 0.32 10.53
CA ILE A 65 10.84 -0.42 11.71
C ILE A 65 11.04 0.46 12.94
N ASP A 66 10.04 0.57 13.82
CA ASP A 66 10.13 1.30 15.08
C ASP A 66 10.85 0.50 16.17
N TYR A 67 12.00 -0.06 15.81
CA TYR A 67 12.88 -0.83 16.67
C TYR A 67 14.28 -0.22 16.73
N ASP A 68 14.95 -0.35 17.87
CA ASP A 68 16.36 0.01 18.05
C ASP A 68 17.22 -1.25 18.02
N SER A 69 18.11 -1.36 17.03
CA SER A 69 19.04 -2.49 16.85
C SER A 69 20.47 -2.20 17.33
N THR A 70 20.75 -1.03 17.91
CA THR A 70 22.11 -0.58 18.26
C THR A 70 22.75 -1.36 19.40
N THR A 71 21.96 -2.02 20.25
CA THR A 71 22.44 -2.71 21.46
C THR A 71 22.56 -4.23 21.32
N GLY A 72 22.39 -4.76 20.10
CA GLY A 72 22.50 -6.20 19.80
C GLY A 72 21.26 -7.03 20.17
N SER A 73 20.25 -6.43 20.80
CA SER A 73 18.93 -7.03 20.99
C SER A 73 17.87 -6.02 20.57
N PRO A 74 17.28 -6.18 19.36
CA PRO A 74 16.26 -5.26 18.88
C PRO A 74 15.10 -5.13 19.85
N SER A 75 14.65 -3.90 20.11
CA SER A 75 13.49 -3.64 20.99
C SER A 75 12.60 -2.54 20.44
N PRO A 76 11.27 -2.61 20.67
CA PRO A 76 10.33 -1.58 20.25
C PRO A 76 10.68 -0.20 20.84
N THR A 77 10.43 0.84 20.06
CA THR A 77 10.79 2.23 20.40
C THR A 77 9.57 3.14 20.54
N ASN A 78 8.37 2.54 20.60
CA ASN A 78 7.10 3.26 20.68
C ASN A 78 6.95 4.26 19.52
N GLY A 79 7.05 3.78 18.28
CA GLY A 79 6.81 4.57 17.07
C GLY A 79 8.00 5.38 16.56
N LYS A 80 9.23 5.21 17.08
CA LYS A 80 10.42 5.89 16.51
C LYS A 80 11.05 5.03 15.42
N PHE A 81 10.59 5.22 14.19
CA PHE A 81 11.04 4.46 13.03
C PHE A 81 12.53 4.71 12.70
N ASN A 82 13.24 3.61 12.42
CA ASN A 82 14.60 3.58 11.87
C ASN A 82 14.61 2.86 10.52
N VAL A 83 15.65 3.07 9.73
CA VAL A 83 15.83 2.47 8.40
C VAL A 83 16.48 1.08 8.52
N PHE A 84 15.85 0.06 7.95
CA PHE A 84 16.33 -1.33 7.94
C PHE A 84 16.51 -1.93 6.53
N TRP A 85 16.24 -1.17 5.46
CA TRP A 85 16.59 -1.61 4.10
C TRP A 85 18.09 -1.39 3.79
N ASP A 86 18.55 -1.98 2.69
CA ASP A 86 19.89 -1.79 2.11
C ASP A 86 20.13 -0.34 1.65
N SER A 87 20.39 0.55 2.60
CA SER A 87 20.57 1.99 2.36
C SER A 87 21.84 2.35 1.59
N ASP A 88 22.81 1.42 1.51
CA ASP A 88 24.01 1.57 0.66
C ASP A 88 23.65 1.48 -0.83
N ASN A 89 22.68 0.63 -1.18
CA ASN A 89 22.21 0.47 -2.56
C ASN A 89 20.92 1.25 -2.87
N LEU A 90 20.21 1.73 -1.85
CA LEU A 90 18.92 2.42 -1.95
C LEU A 90 18.91 3.73 -1.14
N SER A 91 19.96 4.54 -1.30
CA SER A 91 20.18 5.84 -0.65
C SER A 91 19.24 6.94 -1.16
N PRO A 92 19.13 8.09 -0.44
CA PRO A 92 18.36 9.25 -0.89
C PRO A 92 18.73 9.76 -2.29
N SER A 93 20.03 9.70 -2.62
CA SER A 93 20.52 10.11 -3.93
C SER A 93 20.06 9.18 -5.06
N GLN A 94 19.95 7.88 -4.77
CA GLN A 94 19.47 6.87 -5.71
C GLN A 94 17.95 6.97 -5.91
N VAL A 95 17.19 7.27 -4.85
CA VAL A 95 15.75 7.60 -4.96
C VAL A 95 15.54 8.83 -5.85
N SER A 96 16.30 9.89 -5.62
CA SER A 96 16.23 11.11 -6.45
C SER A 96 16.58 10.82 -7.91
N SER A 97 17.65 10.04 -8.14
CA SER A 97 18.13 9.68 -9.47
C SER A 97 17.09 8.90 -10.27
N ILE A 98 16.48 7.86 -9.68
CA ILE A 98 15.49 7.03 -10.39
C ILE A 98 14.23 7.85 -10.74
N LYS A 99 13.75 8.68 -9.82
CA LYS A 99 12.59 9.57 -10.05
C LYS A 99 12.88 10.63 -11.12
N SER A 100 14.11 11.16 -11.17
CA SER A 100 14.50 12.12 -12.20
C SER A 100 14.60 11.49 -13.61
N THR A 101 14.92 10.20 -13.67
CA THR A 101 15.05 9.44 -14.92
C THR A 101 13.70 8.92 -15.43
N HIS A 102 12.77 8.61 -14.51
CA HIS A 102 11.47 8.03 -14.80
C HIS A 102 10.34 8.84 -14.15
N SER A 103 9.68 9.70 -14.92
CA SER A 103 8.60 10.57 -14.42
C SER A 103 7.35 9.82 -13.95
N ASN A 104 7.22 8.54 -14.29
CA ASN A 104 6.13 7.65 -13.86
C ASN A 104 6.46 6.90 -12.56
N VAL A 105 7.62 7.13 -11.94
CA VAL A 105 8.06 6.47 -10.71
C VAL A 105 7.72 7.31 -9.47
N LYS A 106 7.13 6.64 -8.47
CA LYS A 106 7.10 7.08 -7.08
C LYS A 106 7.82 6.07 -6.19
N VAL A 107 8.30 6.51 -5.04
CA VAL A 107 8.97 5.64 -4.05
C VAL A 107 8.31 5.83 -2.69
N ALA A 108 7.83 4.73 -2.10
CA ALA A 108 7.29 4.67 -0.75
C ALA A 108 8.27 3.94 0.19
N LEU A 109 7.94 3.91 1.47
CA LEU A 109 8.53 3.00 2.46
C LEU A 109 7.44 2.13 3.11
N SER A 110 7.75 0.88 3.41
CA SER A 110 6.88 -0.01 4.18
C SER A 110 7.26 -0.01 5.66
N LEU A 111 6.24 -0.03 6.53
CA LEU A 111 6.35 0.00 7.98
C LEU A 111 6.15 -1.41 8.55
N GLY A 112 7.07 -1.87 9.41
CA GLY A 112 6.94 -3.16 10.10
C GLY A 112 7.75 -4.26 9.41
N GLY A 113 7.07 -5.19 8.75
CA GLY A 113 7.58 -6.46 8.28
C GLY A 113 7.43 -7.59 9.31
N ASP A 114 7.83 -8.80 8.93
CA ASP A 114 7.78 -9.99 9.78
C ASP A 114 8.77 -9.91 10.98
N SER A 115 10.03 -9.60 10.71
CA SER A 115 11.12 -9.75 11.69
C SER A 115 12.12 -8.61 11.74
N VAL A 116 12.83 -8.53 12.86
CA VAL A 116 13.94 -7.61 13.12
C VAL A 116 15.01 -8.32 13.95
N GLY A 117 16.17 -8.54 13.34
CA GLY A 117 17.19 -9.44 13.92
C GLY A 117 16.67 -10.88 13.96
N ASP A 118 16.80 -11.55 15.11
CA ASP A 118 16.38 -12.95 15.29
C ASP A 118 14.94 -13.10 15.82
N GLY A 119 14.15 -12.02 15.89
CA GLY A 119 12.80 -12.02 16.46
C GLY A 119 11.77 -11.25 15.63
N TYR A 120 10.50 -11.37 15.99
CA TYR A 120 9.40 -10.70 15.30
C TYR A 120 9.37 -9.19 15.55
N ALA A 121 8.98 -8.43 14.52
CA ALA A 121 8.74 -6.99 14.59
C ALA A 121 7.28 -6.72 15.03
N TYR A 122 7.05 -6.76 16.33
CA TYR A 122 5.74 -6.50 16.93
C TYR A 122 5.34 -5.04 16.83
N PHE A 123 4.09 -4.78 16.45
CA PHE A 123 3.42 -3.52 16.71
C PHE A 123 3.16 -3.37 18.23
N ASP A 124 3.93 -2.52 18.91
CA ASP A 124 3.93 -2.41 20.39
C ASP A 124 3.90 -0.94 20.88
N PRO A 125 2.75 -0.25 20.75
CA PRO A 125 2.59 1.13 21.21
C PRO A 125 2.45 1.22 22.74
N SER A 126 3.14 2.16 23.37
CA SER A 126 2.93 2.45 24.80
C SER A 126 1.62 3.19 25.07
N SER A 127 1.20 4.03 24.13
CA SER A 127 -0.11 4.68 24.06
C SER A 127 -0.33 5.20 22.64
N VAL A 128 -1.58 5.35 22.22
CA VAL A 128 -1.92 5.88 20.89
C VAL A 128 -1.23 7.22 20.64
N ASP A 129 -1.40 8.18 21.54
CA ASP A 129 -0.89 9.54 21.32
C ASP A 129 0.65 9.60 21.30
N SER A 130 1.33 8.86 22.19
CA SER A 130 2.79 8.84 22.20
C SER A 130 3.37 8.16 20.96
N TRP A 131 2.77 7.03 20.54
CA TRP A 131 3.22 6.29 19.38
C TRP A 131 3.01 7.12 18.11
N VAL A 132 1.83 7.72 17.93
CA VAL A 132 1.52 8.58 16.78
C VAL A 132 2.44 9.79 16.74
N SER A 133 2.70 10.45 17.87
CA SER A 133 3.61 11.61 17.92
C SER A 133 5.03 11.23 17.48
N ASN A 134 5.55 10.10 17.96
CA ASN A 134 6.87 9.61 17.58
C ASN A 134 6.90 9.22 16.10
N ALA A 135 5.89 8.46 15.64
CA ALA A 135 5.79 7.96 14.27
C ALA A 135 5.71 9.09 13.26
N VAL A 136 4.83 10.07 13.48
CA VAL A 136 4.73 11.25 12.63
C VAL A 136 6.07 11.98 12.55
N SER A 137 6.75 12.19 13.69
CA SER A 137 8.02 12.91 13.71
C SER A 137 9.13 12.15 12.98
N SER A 138 9.36 10.87 13.29
CA SER A 138 10.45 10.10 12.69
C SER A 138 10.21 9.81 11.21
N LEU A 139 8.99 9.45 10.83
CA LEU A 139 8.66 9.18 9.44
C LEU A 139 8.69 10.44 8.59
N THR A 140 8.27 11.60 9.12
CA THR A 140 8.42 12.87 8.39
C THR A 140 9.89 13.13 8.04
N ASN A 141 10.80 12.90 8.98
CA ASN A 141 12.24 13.07 8.74
C ASN A 141 12.74 12.11 7.65
N ILE A 142 12.44 10.81 7.77
CA ILE A 142 12.86 9.80 6.78
C ILE A 142 12.29 10.12 5.39
N ILE A 143 10.99 10.43 5.30
CA ILE A 143 10.30 10.72 4.04
C ILE A 143 10.91 11.95 3.36
N GLN A 144 11.20 13.01 4.11
CA GLN A 144 11.82 14.22 3.56
C GLN A 144 13.26 13.99 3.13
N GLU A 145 14.04 13.25 3.92
CA GLU A 145 15.43 12.91 3.60
C GLU A 145 15.53 12.08 2.32
N TYR A 146 14.70 11.05 2.18
CA TYR A 146 14.71 10.14 1.03
C TYR A 146 13.86 10.63 -0.15
N HIS A 147 13.15 11.75 -0.03
CA HIS A 147 12.23 12.28 -1.03
C HIS A 147 11.11 11.29 -1.43
N LEU A 148 10.52 10.63 -0.42
CA LEU A 148 9.51 9.59 -0.59
C LEU A 148 8.11 10.18 -0.79
N ASP A 149 7.24 9.43 -1.46
CA ASP A 149 5.92 9.88 -1.91
C ASP A 149 4.76 9.30 -1.09
N GLY A 150 5.01 8.24 -0.33
CA GLY A 150 3.97 7.47 0.36
C GLY A 150 4.51 6.52 1.42
N ILE A 151 3.58 5.90 2.16
CA ILE A 151 3.87 4.82 3.11
C ILE A 151 3.01 3.60 2.82
N ASP A 152 3.48 2.45 3.29
CA ASP A 152 2.78 1.18 3.29
C ASP A 152 2.79 0.61 4.72
N ILE A 153 1.68 0.02 5.18
CA ILE A 153 1.55 -0.55 6.52
C ILE A 153 1.59 -2.08 6.40
N ASP A 154 2.61 -2.69 6.99
CA ASP A 154 2.94 -4.11 6.83
C ASP A 154 3.40 -4.75 8.14
N TYR A 155 2.77 -4.39 9.26
CA TYR A 155 2.93 -5.14 10.52
C TYR A 155 2.21 -6.48 10.42
N GLU A 156 2.89 -7.55 10.85
CA GLU A 156 2.37 -8.92 10.81
C GLU A 156 2.21 -9.53 12.22
N HIS A 157 2.73 -8.85 13.24
CA HIS A 157 2.71 -9.30 14.64
C HIS A 157 2.25 -8.16 15.54
N PHE A 158 1.37 -8.46 16.52
CA PHE A 158 0.69 -7.42 17.31
C PHE A 158 0.81 -7.66 18.82
N ASN A 159 1.27 -6.63 19.53
CA ASN A 159 1.17 -6.51 21.01
C ASN A 159 0.13 -5.44 21.40
N ALA A 160 -0.86 -5.21 20.53
CA ALA A 160 -1.99 -4.33 20.77
C ALA A 160 -3.25 -4.96 20.19
N ASP A 161 -4.42 -4.50 20.63
CA ASP A 161 -5.69 -4.93 20.04
C ASP A 161 -5.98 -4.23 18.69
N PRO A 162 -6.92 -4.77 17.89
CA PRO A 162 -7.30 -4.19 16.60
C PRO A 162 -7.74 -2.72 16.65
N ASP A 163 -8.39 -2.27 17.74
CA ASP A 163 -8.87 -0.89 17.85
C ASP A 163 -7.69 0.07 18.08
N THR A 164 -6.74 -0.30 18.94
CA THR A 164 -5.51 0.45 19.22
C THR A 164 -4.63 0.54 17.98
N PHE A 165 -4.43 -0.58 17.26
CA PHE A 165 -3.73 -0.59 15.98
C PHE A 165 -4.40 0.35 14.98
N SER A 166 -5.72 0.22 14.82
CA SER A 166 -6.51 1.05 13.90
C SER A 166 -6.39 2.53 14.22
N GLU A 167 -6.46 2.92 15.49
CA GLU A 167 -6.37 4.31 15.91
C GLU A 167 -4.96 4.89 15.69
N CYS A 168 -3.92 4.15 16.04
CA CYS A 168 -2.53 4.53 15.79
C CYS A 168 -2.26 4.77 14.30
N ILE A 169 -2.51 3.75 13.47
CA ILE A 169 -2.21 3.80 12.03
C ILE A 169 -3.12 4.83 11.33
N GLY A 170 -4.40 4.87 11.68
CA GLY A 170 -5.35 5.83 11.12
C GLY A 170 -4.97 7.29 11.39
N LYS A 171 -4.61 7.62 12.63
CA LYS A 171 -4.12 8.96 13.00
C LYS A 171 -2.79 9.30 12.34
N LEU A 172 -1.88 8.33 12.21
CA LEU A 172 -0.62 8.50 11.50
C LEU A 172 -0.86 8.88 10.03
N ILE A 173 -1.60 8.06 9.27
CA ILE A 173 -1.90 8.31 7.84
C ILE A 173 -2.59 9.66 7.68
N LYS A 174 -3.61 9.94 8.50
CA LYS A 174 -4.34 11.21 8.47
C LYS A 174 -3.42 12.40 8.66
N THR A 175 -2.52 12.33 9.63
CA THR A 175 -1.60 13.43 9.96
C THR A 175 -0.58 13.65 8.85
N LEU A 176 0.04 12.59 8.33
CA LEU A 176 1.01 12.70 7.23
C LEU A 176 0.37 13.26 5.94
N LYS A 177 -0.85 12.82 5.59
CA LYS A 177 -1.61 13.37 4.46
C LYS A 177 -1.98 14.84 4.67
N ASN A 178 -2.53 15.21 5.84
CA ASN A 178 -2.91 16.58 6.14
C ASN A 178 -1.72 17.55 6.14
N ASN A 179 -0.55 17.08 6.54
CA ASN A 179 0.69 17.86 6.53
C ASN A 179 1.35 17.92 5.13
N GLY A 180 0.80 17.22 4.14
CA GLY A 180 1.36 17.15 2.78
C GLY A 180 2.69 16.39 2.71
N VAL A 181 2.99 15.53 3.70
CA VAL A 181 4.22 14.74 3.76
C VAL A 181 4.15 13.55 2.81
N ILE A 182 2.96 12.96 2.65
CA ILE A 182 2.72 11.84 1.73
C ILE A 182 1.56 12.15 0.79
N SER A 183 1.63 11.58 -0.41
CA SER A 183 0.58 11.65 -1.43
C SER A 183 -0.33 10.42 -1.46
N PHE A 184 0.16 9.27 -0.99
CA PHE A 184 -0.62 8.04 -0.88
C PHE A 184 -0.23 7.19 0.33
N ALA A 185 -1.13 6.30 0.73
CA ALA A 185 -0.92 5.27 1.74
C ALA A 185 -1.48 3.92 1.26
N SER A 186 -0.85 2.81 1.66
CA SER A 186 -1.38 1.46 1.46
C SER A 186 -1.26 0.59 2.70
N ILE A 187 -1.94 -0.55 2.67
CA ILE A 187 -1.87 -1.60 3.70
C ILE A 187 -1.55 -2.94 3.04
N ALA A 188 -0.85 -3.83 3.72
CA ALA A 188 -0.38 -5.11 3.19
C ALA A 188 -0.86 -6.33 4.00
N PRO A 189 -2.19 -6.54 4.17
CA PRO A 189 -2.72 -7.68 4.92
C PRO A 189 -2.56 -9.01 4.16
N PHE A 190 -2.66 -10.12 4.89
CA PHE A 190 -2.77 -11.47 4.33
C PHE A 190 -3.79 -12.32 5.09
N ASP A 191 -4.02 -13.56 4.65
CA ASP A 191 -5.08 -14.43 5.18
C ASP A 191 -4.67 -15.17 6.46
N ASP A 192 -4.38 -14.40 7.50
CA ASP A 192 -4.19 -14.85 8.87
C ASP A 192 -5.24 -14.20 9.79
N ASP A 193 -5.72 -14.92 10.80
CA ASP A 193 -6.81 -14.45 11.65
C ASP A 193 -6.46 -13.18 12.44
N ASP A 194 -5.24 -13.10 12.97
CA ASP A 194 -4.81 -11.96 13.77
C ASP A 194 -4.58 -10.75 12.87
N VAL A 195 -3.84 -10.93 11.78
CA VAL A 195 -3.61 -9.90 10.75
C VAL A 195 -4.93 -9.39 10.17
N GLN A 196 -5.83 -10.27 9.73
CA GLN A 196 -7.13 -9.87 9.18
C GLN A 196 -7.96 -9.08 10.19
N SER A 197 -7.95 -9.46 11.48
CA SER A 197 -8.72 -8.74 12.50
C SER A 197 -8.26 -7.29 12.63
N HIS A 198 -6.94 -7.05 12.64
CA HIS A 198 -6.32 -5.74 12.73
C HIS A 198 -6.55 -4.89 11.48
N TYR A 199 -6.25 -5.40 10.29
CA TYR A 199 -6.36 -4.63 9.05
C TYR A 199 -7.82 -4.38 8.63
N LYS A 200 -8.76 -5.27 8.94
CA LYS A 200 -10.19 -5.03 8.70
C LYS A 200 -10.75 -3.99 9.67
N ALA A 201 -10.29 -3.95 10.92
CA ALA A 201 -10.63 -2.88 11.86
C ALA A 201 -10.12 -1.51 11.36
N LEU A 202 -8.89 -1.49 10.85
CA LEU A 202 -8.28 -0.29 10.26
C LEU A 202 -9.06 0.17 9.03
N TRP A 203 -9.36 -0.75 8.11
CA TRP A 203 -10.13 -0.46 6.90
C TRP A 203 -11.52 0.09 7.22
N LYS A 204 -12.22 -0.52 8.17
CA LYS A 204 -13.56 -0.08 8.59
C LYS A 204 -13.56 1.35 9.14
N SER A 205 -12.50 1.75 9.83
CA SER A 205 -12.42 3.03 10.54
C SER A 205 -11.76 4.15 9.73
N TYR A 206 -10.80 3.79 8.86
CA TYR A 206 -9.93 4.73 8.16
C TYR A 206 -9.70 4.38 6.67
N GLY A 207 -10.49 3.47 6.08
CA GLY A 207 -10.35 3.03 4.69
C GLY A 207 -10.36 4.16 3.67
N ASP A 208 -11.11 5.24 3.92
CA ASP A 208 -11.13 6.44 3.05
C ASP A 208 -9.77 7.16 2.95
N LEU A 209 -8.84 6.90 3.87
CA LEU A 209 -7.48 7.45 3.84
C LEU A 209 -6.48 6.54 3.13
N ILE A 210 -6.86 5.31 2.78
CA ILE A 210 -5.98 4.27 2.24
C ILE A 210 -6.25 4.12 0.75
N ASP A 211 -5.22 4.30 -0.07
CA ASP A 211 -5.36 4.34 -1.54
C ASP A 211 -5.31 2.95 -2.17
N TYR A 212 -4.55 2.02 -1.58
CA TYR A 212 -4.33 0.68 -2.12
C TYR A 212 -4.28 -0.38 -1.01
N VAL A 213 -4.76 -1.58 -1.33
CA VAL A 213 -4.63 -2.76 -0.49
C VAL A 213 -3.71 -3.75 -1.19
N ASN A 214 -2.47 -3.83 -0.71
CA ASN A 214 -1.45 -4.77 -1.14
C ASN A 214 -1.70 -6.14 -0.49
N PHE A 215 -2.86 -6.74 -0.75
CA PHE A 215 -3.17 -8.05 -0.17
C PHE A 215 -2.13 -9.09 -0.61
N GLN A 216 -1.49 -9.76 0.33
CA GLN A 216 -0.40 -10.70 0.05
C GLN A 216 -0.96 -12.06 -0.39
N PHE A 217 -1.39 -12.17 -1.64
CA PHE A 217 -1.95 -13.42 -2.20
C PHE A 217 -0.93 -14.57 -2.25
N TYR A 218 0.35 -14.26 -2.12
CA TYR A 218 1.41 -15.27 -1.97
C TYR A 218 1.46 -15.92 -0.59
N ALA A 219 0.76 -15.40 0.41
CA ALA A 219 0.63 -16.07 1.72
C ALA A 219 -0.32 -17.28 1.66
N TYR A 220 -1.11 -17.42 0.60
CA TYR A 220 -1.86 -18.66 0.35
C TYR A 220 -0.92 -19.82 0.01
N ASP A 221 -1.39 -21.05 0.19
CA ASP A 221 -0.59 -22.26 -0.06
C ASP A 221 0.03 -22.27 -1.47
N GLN A 222 1.29 -22.71 -1.52
CA GLN A 222 1.98 -23.00 -2.77
C GLN A 222 1.17 -24.00 -3.61
N GLY A 223 1.04 -23.73 -4.91
CA GLY A 223 0.23 -24.57 -5.80
C GLY A 223 -1.24 -24.18 -5.85
N THR A 224 -1.60 -23.03 -5.27
CA THR A 224 -2.89 -22.37 -5.50
C THR A 224 -3.20 -22.32 -7.00
N THR A 225 -4.38 -22.80 -7.39
CA THR A 225 -4.85 -22.80 -8.78
C THR A 225 -5.49 -21.47 -9.18
N VAL A 226 -5.64 -21.21 -10.48
CA VAL A 226 -6.35 -20.03 -10.99
C VAL A 226 -7.75 -19.90 -10.38
N SER A 227 -8.51 -20.99 -10.26
CA SER A 227 -9.86 -20.96 -9.68
C SER A 227 -9.85 -20.60 -8.19
N GLN A 228 -8.91 -21.15 -7.42
CA GLN A 228 -8.74 -20.80 -6.01
C GLN A 228 -8.35 -19.33 -5.85
N PHE A 229 -7.36 -18.86 -6.60
CA PHE A 229 -6.95 -17.45 -6.60
C PHE A 229 -8.12 -16.51 -6.90
N MET A 230 -8.95 -16.80 -7.91
CA MET A 230 -10.12 -15.97 -8.21
C MET A 230 -11.13 -15.94 -7.05
N ASN A 231 -11.31 -17.06 -6.34
CA ASN A 231 -12.17 -17.10 -5.16
C ASN A 231 -11.57 -16.28 -4.02
N TYR A 232 -10.28 -16.45 -3.72
CA TYR A 232 -9.57 -15.65 -2.72
C TYR A 232 -9.64 -14.16 -3.05
N PHE A 233 -9.37 -13.78 -4.30
CA PHE A 233 -9.44 -12.38 -4.72
C PHE A 233 -10.82 -11.77 -4.48
N ASN A 234 -11.90 -12.49 -4.79
CA ASN A 234 -13.26 -12.03 -4.52
C ASN A 234 -13.55 -11.91 -3.01
N THR A 235 -13.09 -12.88 -2.21
CA THR A 235 -13.22 -12.84 -0.74
C THR A 235 -12.51 -11.62 -0.17
N GLN A 236 -11.26 -11.38 -0.57
CA GLN A 236 -10.47 -10.28 -0.03
C GLN A 236 -10.96 -8.93 -0.56
N SER A 237 -11.40 -8.84 -1.81
CA SER A 237 -12.09 -7.65 -2.32
C SER A 237 -13.37 -7.33 -1.53
N SER A 238 -14.06 -8.35 -0.99
CA SER A 238 -15.23 -8.15 -0.13
C SER A 238 -14.85 -7.70 1.28
N ASN A 239 -13.74 -8.19 1.83
CA ASN A 239 -13.20 -7.74 3.13
C ASN A 239 -12.80 -6.26 3.10
N TYR A 240 -12.26 -5.78 1.96
CA TYR A 240 -11.85 -4.39 1.73
C TYR A 240 -12.78 -3.69 0.74
N ASN A 241 -14.10 -3.87 0.91
CA ASN A 241 -15.10 -3.39 -0.03
C ASN A 241 -14.95 -1.89 -0.32
N GLY A 242 -14.98 -1.53 -1.61
CA GLY A 242 -14.74 -0.17 -2.10
C GLY A 242 -13.26 0.21 -2.28
N GLY A 243 -12.34 -0.62 -1.78
CA GLY A 243 -10.90 -0.44 -1.90
C GLY A 243 -10.32 -0.97 -3.21
N LYS A 244 -9.08 -0.58 -3.48
CA LYS A 244 -8.29 -1.08 -4.61
C LYS A 244 -7.40 -2.24 -4.16
N VAL A 245 -7.96 -3.44 -4.12
CA VAL A 245 -7.19 -4.67 -3.85
C VAL A 245 -6.34 -5.04 -5.07
N LEU A 246 -5.03 -5.12 -4.89
CA LEU A 246 -4.07 -5.41 -5.95
C LEU A 246 -3.79 -6.92 -6.04
N ALA A 247 -3.60 -7.45 -7.24
CA ALA A 247 -3.13 -8.82 -7.42
C ALA A 247 -1.63 -8.91 -7.07
N SER A 248 -1.17 -10.04 -6.55
CA SER A 248 0.24 -10.18 -6.15
C SER A 248 0.77 -11.58 -6.20
N PHE A 249 2.10 -11.68 -6.28
CA PHE A 249 2.85 -12.92 -6.19
C PHE A 249 4.20 -12.68 -5.51
N ILE A 250 4.78 -13.78 -5.01
CA ILE A 250 6.14 -13.80 -4.49
C ILE A 250 7.11 -14.35 -5.56
N SER A 251 8.25 -13.69 -5.76
CA SER A 251 9.19 -13.95 -6.84
C SER A 251 10.05 -15.19 -6.63
N ASP A 252 10.23 -15.63 -5.38
CA ASP A 252 10.89 -16.90 -5.08
C ASP A 252 10.00 -18.13 -5.38
N GLY A 253 8.70 -17.91 -5.57
CA GLY A 253 7.70 -18.94 -5.85
C GLY A 253 7.32 -19.80 -4.65
N SER A 254 7.62 -19.36 -3.42
CA SER A 254 7.35 -20.08 -2.18
C SER A 254 5.85 -20.22 -1.85
N GLY A 255 4.99 -19.37 -2.41
CA GLY A 255 3.56 -19.39 -2.09
C GLY A 255 2.64 -18.86 -3.19
N GLY A 256 1.34 -19.05 -2.96
CA GLY A 256 0.24 -18.60 -3.79
C GLY A 256 0.21 -19.16 -5.21
N LEU A 257 -0.48 -18.42 -6.08
CA LEU A 257 -0.56 -18.69 -7.52
C LEU A 257 0.68 -18.10 -8.20
N THR A 258 1.62 -18.96 -8.59
CA THR A 258 2.89 -18.49 -9.17
C THR A 258 2.72 -17.94 -10.60
N PRO A 259 3.63 -17.05 -11.05
CA PRO A 259 3.69 -16.57 -12.43
C PRO A 259 3.66 -17.67 -13.49
N GLU A 260 4.38 -18.77 -13.27
CA GLU A 260 4.47 -19.89 -14.20
C GLU A 260 3.19 -20.73 -14.25
N ASN A 261 2.39 -20.73 -13.18
CA ASN A 261 1.24 -21.62 -13.00
C ASN A 261 -0.12 -20.92 -13.14
N GLY A 262 -0.16 -19.75 -13.78
CA GLY A 262 -1.40 -19.13 -14.23
C GLY A 262 -1.75 -17.79 -13.58
N PHE A 263 -0.83 -17.16 -12.83
CA PHE A 263 -1.05 -15.80 -12.30
C PHE A 263 -1.47 -14.80 -13.39
N PHE A 264 -0.79 -14.80 -14.54
CA PHE A 264 -1.13 -13.89 -15.65
C PHE A 264 -2.48 -14.23 -16.31
N THR A 265 -2.89 -15.50 -16.28
CA THR A 265 -4.24 -15.92 -16.71
C THR A 265 -5.30 -15.34 -15.78
N ALA A 266 -5.08 -15.43 -14.46
CA ALA A 266 -5.97 -14.83 -13.47
C ALA A 266 -6.02 -13.30 -13.60
N CYS A 267 -4.88 -12.63 -13.74
CA CYS A 267 -4.81 -11.19 -13.96
C CYS A 267 -5.51 -10.76 -15.26
N SER A 268 -5.34 -11.51 -16.35
CA SER A 268 -6.04 -11.23 -17.61
C SER A 268 -7.55 -11.34 -17.44
N ARG A 269 -8.03 -12.33 -16.68
CA ARG A 269 -9.45 -12.47 -16.33
C ARG A 269 -9.94 -11.29 -15.50
N LEU A 270 -9.24 -10.95 -14.41
CA LEU A 270 -9.56 -9.78 -13.59
C LEU A 270 -9.62 -8.50 -14.43
N LYS A 271 -8.65 -8.31 -15.33
CA LYS A 271 -8.61 -7.16 -16.25
C LYS A 271 -9.82 -7.13 -17.18
N SER A 272 -10.22 -8.27 -17.76
CA SER A 272 -11.41 -8.38 -18.61
C SER A 272 -12.72 -8.09 -17.86
N GLU A 273 -12.74 -8.36 -16.56
CA GLU A 273 -13.86 -8.07 -15.66
C GLU A 273 -13.81 -6.63 -15.10
N ASN A 274 -12.84 -5.80 -15.50
CA ASN A 274 -12.55 -4.49 -14.91
C ASN A 274 -12.32 -4.55 -13.39
N LYS A 275 -11.60 -5.55 -12.91
CA LYS A 275 -11.29 -5.74 -11.47
C LYS A 275 -9.78 -5.69 -11.17
N LEU A 276 -8.94 -5.52 -12.18
CA LEU A 276 -7.50 -5.47 -11.98
C LEU A 276 -7.06 -4.03 -11.64
N HIS A 277 -7.01 -3.71 -10.35
CA HIS A 277 -6.58 -2.40 -9.87
C HIS A 277 -5.06 -2.17 -9.92
N GLY A 278 -4.29 -3.23 -10.15
CA GLY A 278 -2.83 -3.20 -10.26
C GLY A 278 -2.22 -4.54 -9.87
N ILE A 279 -0.91 -4.63 -10.00
CA ILE A 279 -0.10 -5.77 -9.56
C ILE A 279 1.01 -5.28 -8.65
N PHE A 280 1.32 -6.02 -7.59
CA PHE A 280 2.58 -5.84 -6.87
C PHE A 280 3.37 -7.14 -6.72
N VAL A 281 4.68 -7.02 -6.51
CA VAL A 281 5.60 -8.14 -6.35
C VAL A 281 6.40 -8.01 -5.06
N TRP A 282 6.51 -9.13 -4.35
CA TRP A 282 7.51 -9.34 -3.30
C TRP A 282 8.54 -10.34 -3.83
N SER A 283 9.81 -10.02 -4.04
CA SER A 283 10.46 -8.72 -3.97
C SER A 283 11.53 -8.62 -5.08
N ALA A 284 12.00 -7.40 -5.35
CA ALA A 284 13.08 -7.16 -6.32
C ALA A 284 14.37 -7.91 -5.96
N ASP A 285 14.64 -8.09 -4.66
CA ASP A 285 15.82 -8.75 -4.12
C ASP A 285 15.92 -10.19 -4.63
N ASP A 286 14.83 -10.94 -4.53
CA ASP A 286 14.70 -12.30 -5.06
C ASP A 286 14.64 -12.29 -6.59
N SER A 287 13.88 -11.38 -7.19
CA SER A 287 13.69 -11.30 -8.65
C SER A 287 14.96 -11.02 -9.43
N LYS A 288 15.98 -10.44 -8.79
CA LYS A 288 17.28 -10.18 -9.40
C LYS A 288 17.91 -11.43 -10.01
N ARG A 289 17.80 -12.59 -9.35
CA ARG A 289 18.37 -13.86 -9.85
C ARG A 289 17.67 -14.38 -11.10
N ASN A 290 16.43 -13.96 -11.32
CA ASN A 290 15.58 -14.38 -12.44
C ASN A 290 15.51 -13.32 -13.55
N GLY A 291 16.33 -12.26 -13.48
CA GLY A 291 16.43 -11.22 -14.51
C GLY A 291 15.16 -10.38 -14.68
N PHE A 292 14.36 -10.28 -13.60
CA PHE A 292 13.11 -9.55 -13.53
C PHE A 292 12.09 -9.95 -14.61
N ARG A 293 11.99 -11.25 -14.90
CA ARG A 293 11.10 -11.77 -15.96
C ARG A 293 9.63 -11.45 -15.67
N TYR A 294 9.20 -11.61 -14.42
CA TYR A 294 7.78 -11.53 -14.05
C TYR A 294 7.30 -10.09 -13.85
N GLU A 295 8.21 -9.18 -13.49
CA GLU A 295 7.99 -7.73 -13.42
C GLU A 295 7.74 -7.19 -14.82
N LYS A 296 8.55 -7.61 -15.81
CA LYS A 296 8.34 -7.26 -17.24
C LYS A 296 6.98 -7.74 -17.73
N GLN A 297 6.60 -8.98 -17.41
CA GLN A 297 5.32 -9.55 -17.83
C GLN A 297 4.13 -8.84 -17.15
N SER A 298 4.25 -8.52 -15.86
CA SER A 298 3.23 -7.78 -15.10
C SER A 298 3.01 -6.39 -15.69
N GLN A 299 4.09 -5.63 -15.90
CA GLN A 299 4.02 -4.30 -16.50
C GLN A 299 3.48 -4.35 -17.93
N ALA A 300 3.90 -5.32 -18.75
CA ALA A 300 3.37 -5.48 -20.09
C ALA A 300 1.87 -5.79 -20.11
N LEU A 301 1.38 -6.62 -19.17
CA LEU A 301 -0.04 -6.90 -19.01
C LEU A 301 -0.80 -5.62 -18.63
N LEU A 302 -0.27 -4.82 -17.70
CA LEU A 302 -0.90 -3.57 -17.23
C LEU A 302 -0.90 -2.48 -18.31
N ALA A 303 0.16 -2.38 -19.09
CA ALA A 303 0.39 -1.37 -20.14
C ALA A 303 -0.62 -1.39 -21.31
N ILE A 304 -1.33 -2.49 -21.52
CA ILE A 304 -2.31 -2.62 -22.62
C ILE A 304 -3.58 -1.83 -22.27
N SER A 305 -3.88 -0.76 -22.99
CA SER A 305 -5.17 -0.07 -22.88
C SER A 305 -6.29 -0.88 -23.55
N HIS A 306 -7.47 -0.94 -22.91
CA HIS A 306 -8.71 -1.43 -23.53
C HIS A 306 -9.59 -0.26 -23.94
#